data_AF-A0A2M8M063-F1
#
_entry.id   AF-A0A2M8M063-F1
#
_cell.length_a   1.000
_cell.length_b   1.000
_cell.length_c   1.000
_cell.angle_alpha   90.00
_cell.angle_beta   90.00
_cell.angle_gamma   90.00
#
_symmetry.space_group_name_H-M   'P 1'
#
loop_
_entity.id
_entity.type
_entity.pdbx_description
1 polymer ?
#
loop_
_entity_poly.entity_id
_entity_poly.type
_entity_poly.pdbx_seq_one_letter_code
_entity_poly.pdbx_strand_id
1 'polypeptide(L)'
;MRAPAPPARIPGRSTRPCSQRRLAAGNDPLELWEIIDETALLRPVGGADVMREQLEALANAARRPNITLQVYPLAKGAHPGMRGSFSLLEFGPSDPRVSYVDSPAGNNFLERDRQVRSLAKRFGHLTAGALDPAESAALLNALASKE
;
A
#
# COMPACT_ATOMS: atom_id res chain seq x y z
N MET A 1 -16.83 25.11 36.97
CA MET A 1 -15.96 24.76 35.82
C MET A 1 -16.04 23.26 35.59
N ARG A 2 -16.75 22.82 34.55
CA ARG A 2 -17.06 21.39 34.30
C ARG A 2 -16.04 20.86 33.28
N ALA A 3 -15.25 19.87 33.66
CA ALA A 3 -14.32 19.20 32.75
C ALA A 3 -15.08 18.53 31.59
N PRO A 4 -14.58 18.58 30.34
CA PRO A 4 -15.23 17.89 29.24
C PRO A 4 -15.06 16.37 29.38
N ALA A 5 -16.13 15.64 29.08
CA ALA A 5 -16.19 14.18 29.14
C ALA A 5 -15.21 13.53 28.14
N PRO A 6 -14.58 12.39 28.49
CA PRO A 6 -13.72 11.67 27.55
C PRO A 6 -14.55 11.14 26.36
N PRO A 7 -14.02 11.20 25.13
CA PRO A 7 -14.74 10.66 23.97
C PRO A 7 -14.95 9.16 24.11
N ALA A 8 -16.12 8.72 23.66
CA ALA A 8 -16.60 7.35 23.74
C ALA A 8 -15.60 6.35 23.17
N ARG A 9 -15.21 5.38 24.01
CA ARG A 9 -14.35 4.25 23.68
C ARG A 9 -15.12 3.29 22.77
N ILE A 10 -14.88 3.37 21.45
CA ILE A 10 -15.36 2.37 20.49
C ILE A 10 -14.55 1.08 20.73
N PRO A 11 -15.20 -0.08 20.96
CA PRO A 11 -14.51 -1.29 21.37
C PRO A 11 -13.62 -1.82 20.24
N GLY A 12 -12.41 -2.22 20.62
CA GLY A 12 -11.44 -2.81 19.73
C GLY A 12 -11.89 -4.13 19.13
N ARG A 13 -11.46 -4.36 17.89
CA ARG A 13 -11.32 -5.71 17.35
C ARG A 13 -10.16 -5.74 16.37
N SER A 14 -9.06 -6.33 16.83
CA SER A 14 -8.05 -6.89 15.95
C SER A 14 -8.71 -7.99 15.12
N THR A 15 -8.82 -7.78 13.82
CA THR A 15 -8.94 -8.83 12.81
C THR A 15 -8.58 -8.20 11.49
N ARG A 16 -7.42 -8.56 10.93
CA ARG A 16 -7.07 -8.30 9.53
C ARG A 16 -7.90 -9.26 8.67
N PRO A 17 -8.95 -8.77 7.99
CA PRO A 17 -9.13 -9.11 6.57
C PRO A 17 -9.83 -8.00 5.75
N CYS A 18 -9.66 -6.71 6.09
CA CYS A 18 -10.46 -5.64 5.47
C CYS A 18 -9.91 -5.06 4.15
N SER A 19 -8.59 -5.07 3.91
CA SER A 19 -8.04 -4.51 2.66
C SER A 19 -8.36 -5.40 1.45
N GLN A 20 -8.11 -6.70 1.54
CA GLN A 20 -8.36 -7.64 0.44
C GLN A 20 -9.85 -7.80 0.10
N ARG A 21 -10.75 -7.77 1.11
CA ARG A 21 -12.18 -8.02 0.91
C ARG A 21 -12.93 -6.82 0.32
N ARG A 22 -12.40 -5.60 0.45
CA ARG A 22 -12.98 -4.38 -0.14
C ARG A 22 -12.63 -4.18 -1.62
N LEU A 23 -11.59 -4.85 -2.12
CA LEU A 23 -11.23 -4.83 -3.55
C LEU A 23 -12.25 -5.57 -4.43
N ALA A 24 -13.23 -6.27 -3.85
CA ALA A 24 -14.09 -7.23 -4.56
C ALA A 24 -15.61 -7.01 -4.36
N ALA A 25 -16.07 -5.95 -3.70
CA ALA A 25 -17.49 -5.78 -3.41
C ALA A 25 -17.96 -4.32 -3.51
N GLY A 26 -18.68 -3.98 -4.58
CA GLY A 26 -19.44 -2.73 -4.68
C GLY A 26 -19.69 -2.24 -6.11
N ASN A 27 -20.64 -1.32 -6.26
CA ASN A 27 -20.93 -0.56 -7.49
C ASN A 27 -19.90 0.58 -7.72
N ASP A 28 -18.92 0.70 -6.83
CA ASP A 28 -17.84 1.70 -6.82
C ASP A 28 -16.56 0.99 -6.28
N PRO A 29 -15.74 0.39 -7.16
CA PRO A 29 -14.59 -0.39 -6.73
C PRO A 29 -13.50 0.51 -6.17
N LEU A 30 -12.93 0.15 -5.02
CA LEU A 30 -11.78 0.82 -4.45
C LEU A 30 -10.62 0.80 -5.45
N GLU A 31 -10.15 1.97 -5.87
CA GLU A 31 -8.91 2.13 -6.61
C GLU A 31 -7.72 1.92 -5.68
N LEU A 32 -6.82 1.02 -6.07
CA LEU A 32 -5.64 0.68 -5.31
C LEU A 32 -4.39 1.01 -6.14
N TRP A 33 -3.52 1.85 -5.60
CA TRP A 33 -2.20 2.10 -6.16
C TRP A 33 -1.13 1.70 -5.16
N GLU A 34 -0.41 0.62 -5.47
CA GLU A 34 0.65 0.07 -4.65
C GLU A 34 2.00 0.17 -5.34
N ILE A 35 3.03 0.54 -4.57
CA ILE A 35 4.41 0.58 -5.02
C ILE A 35 5.22 -0.33 -4.11
N ILE A 36 5.73 -1.43 -4.68
CA ILE A 36 6.45 -2.46 -3.95
C ILE A 36 7.95 -2.28 -4.18
N ASP A 37 8.73 -2.37 -3.12
CA ASP A 37 10.20 -2.38 -3.21
C ASP A 37 10.69 -3.72 -3.75
N GLU A 38 11.55 -3.70 -4.78
CA GLU A 38 12.12 -4.94 -5.36
C GLU A 38 12.85 -5.79 -4.31
N THR A 39 13.51 -5.18 -3.32
CA THR A 39 14.18 -5.92 -2.23
C THR A 39 13.21 -6.75 -1.40
N ALA A 40 11.94 -6.32 -1.29
CA ALA A 40 10.92 -7.09 -0.59
C ALA A 40 10.51 -8.35 -1.36
N LEU A 41 10.58 -8.30 -2.69
CA LEU A 41 10.29 -9.43 -3.59
C LEU A 41 11.44 -10.45 -3.63
N LEU A 42 12.67 -10.00 -3.37
CA LEU A 42 13.87 -10.83 -3.36
C LEU A 42 14.17 -11.45 -1.98
N ARG A 43 13.44 -11.04 -0.94
CA ARG A 43 13.68 -11.51 0.42
C ARG A 43 12.93 -12.84 0.63
N PRO A 44 13.63 -13.97 0.88
CA PRO A 44 12.97 -15.25 1.02
C PRO A 44 12.10 -15.28 2.29
N VAL A 45 10.81 -15.59 2.11
CA VAL A 45 9.84 -15.75 3.19
C VAL A 45 8.99 -16.99 2.91
N GLY A 46 8.98 -17.95 3.83
CA GLY A 46 8.13 -19.14 3.70
C GLY A 46 8.62 -20.22 2.71
N GLY A 47 9.75 -20.02 2.03
CA GLY A 47 10.34 -20.96 1.07
C GLY A 47 10.00 -20.63 -0.39
N ALA A 48 10.65 -21.32 -1.33
CA ALA A 48 10.56 -21.03 -2.77
C ALA A 48 9.12 -21.17 -3.32
N ASP A 49 8.41 -22.24 -2.93
CA ASP A 49 7.03 -22.46 -3.38
C ASP A 49 6.10 -21.33 -2.92
N VAL A 50 6.25 -20.87 -1.68
CA VAL A 50 5.47 -19.75 -1.13
C VAL A 50 5.81 -18.43 -1.82
N MET A 51 7.09 -18.19 -2.11
CA MET A 51 7.52 -16.99 -2.83
C MET A 51 6.94 -16.96 -4.25
N ARG A 52 6.98 -18.09 -4.97
CA ARG A 52 6.39 -18.21 -6.31
C ARG A 52 4.89 -17.94 -6.28
N GLU A 53 4.14 -18.56 -5.38
CA GLU A 53 2.70 -18.32 -5.22
C GLU A 53 2.39 -16.86 -4.91
N GLN A 54 3.20 -16.20 -4.07
CA GLN A 54 3.04 -14.78 -3.76
C GLN A 54 3.30 -13.88 -4.97
N LEU A 55 4.36 -14.13 -5.74
CA LEU A 55 4.69 -13.37 -6.94
C LEU A 55 3.62 -13.54 -8.03
N GLU A 56 3.12 -14.76 -8.23
CA GLU A 56 1.99 -15.03 -9.13
C GLU A 56 0.72 -14.32 -8.68
N ALA A 57 0.42 -14.31 -7.38
CA ALA A 57 -0.73 -13.59 -6.84
C ALA A 57 -0.63 -12.08 -7.08
N LEU A 58 0.55 -11.48 -6.91
CA LEU A 58 0.81 -10.08 -7.22
C LEU A 58 0.66 -9.78 -8.72
N ALA A 59 1.24 -10.61 -9.58
CA ALA A 59 1.10 -10.48 -11.03
C ALA A 59 -0.37 -10.61 -11.47
N ASN A 60 -1.14 -11.50 -10.84
CA ASN A 60 -2.57 -11.64 -11.08
C ASN A 60 -3.38 -10.43 -10.60
N ALA A 61 -3.03 -9.86 -9.44
CA ALA A 61 -3.68 -8.66 -8.93
C ALA A 61 -3.45 -7.45 -9.85
N ALA A 62 -2.24 -7.31 -10.39
CA ALA A 62 -1.89 -6.24 -11.34
C ALA A 62 -2.70 -6.25 -12.64
N ARG A 63 -3.40 -7.36 -12.97
CA ARG A 63 -4.30 -7.43 -14.13
C ARG A 63 -5.67 -6.78 -13.90
N ARG A 64 -6.02 -6.46 -12.65
CA ARG A 64 -7.33 -5.89 -12.33
C ARG A 64 -7.36 -4.40 -12.69
N PRO A 65 -8.42 -3.89 -13.34
CA PRO A 65 -8.47 -2.50 -13.82
C PRO A 65 -8.47 -1.47 -12.69
N ASN A 66 -8.88 -1.85 -11.48
CA ASN A 66 -8.87 -0.99 -10.30
C ASN A 66 -7.57 -1.09 -9.47
N ILE A 67 -6.54 -1.80 -9.96
CA ILE A 67 -5.27 -1.98 -9.27
C ILE A 67 -4.12 -1.51 -10.17
N THR A 68 -3.40 -0.48 -9.71
CA THR A 68 -2.11 -0.09 -10.27
C THR A 68 -1.02 -0.62 -9.34
N LEU A 69 -0.23 -1.58 -9.82
CA LEU A 69 0.91 -2.12 -9.09
C LEU A 69 2.18 -1.73 -9.82
N GLN A 70 3.09 -1.06 -9.11
CA GLN A 70 4.41 -0.72 -9.61
C GLN A 70 5.50 -1.31 -8.71
N VAL A 71 6.66 -1.62 -9.30
CA VAL A 71 7.84 -2.05 -8.57
C VAL A 71 8.87 -0.93 -8.58
N TYR A 72 9.39 -0.59 -7.40
CA TYR A 72 10.53 0.33 -7.25
C TYR A 72 11.83 -0.46 -7.40
N PRO A 73 12.61 -0.23 -8.48
CA PRO A 73 13.74 -1.08 -8.82
C PRO A 73 14.94 -0.86 -7.89
N LEU A 74 15.61 -1.95 -7.54
CA LEU A 74 16.81 -1.98 -6.70
C LEU A 74 17.92 -1.09 -7.25
N ALA A 75 18.04 -1.01 -8.57
CA ALA A 75 19.06 -0.20 -9.26
C ALA A 75 18.97 1.30 -8.96
N LYS A 76 17.80 1.81 -8.54
CA LYS A 76 17.62 3.22 -8.17
C LYS A 76 18.11 3.54 -6.75
N GLY A 77 18.49 2.53 -5.97
CA GLY A 77 19.12 2.71 -4.66
C GLY A 77 18.20 3.40 -3.66
N ALA A 78 18.78 4.30 -2.85
CA ALA A 78 18.06 4.89 -1.72
C ALA A 78 16.85 5.72 -2.17
N HIS A 79 15.68 5.43 -1.60
CA HIS A 79 14.44 6.11 -1.92
C HIS A 79 13.64 6.48 -0.66
N PRO A 80 12.67 7.41 -0.78
CA PRO A 80 11.92 7.86 0.38
C PRO A 80 11.13 6.75 1.09
N GLY A 81 10.78 5.65 0.42
CA GLY A 81 10.04 4.52 0.99
C GLY A 81 10.83 3.70 2.02
N MET A 82 12.16 3.79 2.02
CA MET A 82 13.01 3.08 2.98
C MET A 82 12.80 3.49 4.44
N ARG A 83 12.14 4.64 4.70
CA ARG A 83 11.87 5.10 6.07
C ARG A 83 10.67 4.41 6.73
N GLY A 84 9.93 3.56 6.02
CA GLY A 84 8.74 2.88 6.51
C GLY A 84 7.66 2.76 5.44
N SER A 85 6.86 1.70 5.53
CA SER A 85 5.70 1.52 4.68
C SER A 85 4.58 2.47 5.09
N PHE A 86 3.81 2.91 4.10
CA PHE A 86 2.67 3.77 4.33
C PHE A 86 1.56 3.58 3.33
N SER A 87 0.35 3.97 3.74
CA SER A 87 -0.82 4.01 2.87
C SER A 87 -1.48 5.38 2.92
N LEU A 88 -1.86 5.89 1.75
CA LEU A 88 -2.67 7.10 1.60
C LEU A 88 -4.07 6.67 1.17
N LEU A 89 -5.09 7.02 1.94
CA LEU A 89 -6.48 6.73 1.62
C LEU A 89 -7.19 8.05 1.34
N GLU A 90 -7.68 8.20 0.12
CA GLU A 90 -8.54 9.30 -0.29
C GLU A 90 -9.99 8.81 -0.26
N PHE A 91 -10.86 9.56 0.41
CA PHE A 91 -12.31 9.33 0.37
C PHE A 91 -12.93 10.29 -0.65
N GLY A 92 -14.03 9.87 -1.27
CA GLY A 92 -14.67 10.60 -2.37
C GLY A 92 -15.11 12.03 -1.98
N PRO A 93 -15.67 12.80 -2.92
CA PRO A 93 -15.93 14.23 -2.76
C PRO A 93 -16.85 14.62 -1.58
N SER A 94 -17.58 13.65 -1.01
CA SER A 94 -18.41 13.81 0.19
C SER A 94 -17.64 13.73 1.52
N ASP A 95 -16.38 13.28 1.52
CA ASP A 95 -15.50 13.26 2.69
C ASP A 95 -14.04 13.55 2.24
N PRO A 96 -13.57 14.81 2.25
CA PRO A 96 -12.23 15.17 1.73
C PRO A 96 -11.08 14.73 2.65
N ARG A 97 -11.34 13.84 3.60
CA ARG A 97 -10.33 13.32 4.52
C ARG A 97 -9.36 12.45 3.74
N VAL A 98 -8.11 12.84 3.73
CA VAL A 98 -7.03 11.93 3.33
C VAL A 98 -6.43 11.35 4.60
N SER A 99 -6.56 10.04 4.79
CA SER A 99 -6.05 9.36 5.97
C SER A 99 -4.76 8.59 5.67
N TYR A 100 -3.86 8.59 6.64
CA TYR A 100 -2.56 7.92 6.56
C TYR A 100 -2.48 6.82 7.60
N VAL A 101 -1.86 5.70 7.24
CA VAL A 101 -1.47 4.65 8.18
C VAL A 101 0.03 4.40 8.07
N ASP A 102 0.76 4.65 9.15
CA ASP A 102 2.13 4.17 9.37
C ASP A 102 2.06 2.78 10.01
N SER A 103 2.91 1.84 9.62
CA SER A 103 3.05 0.59 10.37
C SER A 103 4.51 0.20 10.43
N PRO A 104 5.08 -0.01 11.65
CA PRO A 104 4.86 -1.27 12.37
C PRO A 104 4.30 -1.23 13.82
N ALA A 105 4.03 -0.08 14.47
CA ALA A 105 3.55 -0.09 15.87
C ALA A 105 2.69 1.11 16.31
N GLY A 106 1.96 1.78 15.42
CA GLY A 106 1.10 2.89 15.85
C GLY A 106 0.18 3.44 14.77
N ASN A 107 -1.13 3.28 14.98
CA ASN A 107 -2.17 3.91 14.20
C ASN A 107 -2.31 5.38 14.61
N ASN A 108 -1.69 6.31 13.87
CA ASN A 108 -1.94 7.73 14.05
C ASN A 108 -2.83 8.24 12.92
N PHE A 109 -4.14 8.33 13.20
CA PHE A 109 -5.08 9.08 12.37
C PHE A 109 -4.69 10.56 12.45
N LEU A 110 -3.96 11.04 11.45
CA LEU A 110 -3.46 12.41 11.42
C LEU A 110 -4.29 13.26 10.46
N GLU A 111 -5.28 13.95 11.01
CA GLU A 111 -6.08 14.99 10.33
C GLU A 111 -5.28 16.30 10.16
N ARG A 112 -4.00 16.24 9.77
CA ARG A 112 -3.14 17.42 9.59
C ARG A 112 -2.69 17.54 8.14
N ASP A 113 -3.33 18.43 7.39
CA ASP A 113 -3.11 18.66 5.95
C ASP A 113 -1.63 18.78 5.53
N ARG A 114 -0.75 19.30 6.40
CA ARG A 114 0.69 19.43 6.12
C ARG A 114 1.39 18.07 5.95
N GLN A 115 1.03 17.08 6.76
CA GLN A 115 1.66 15.76 6.72
C GLN A 115 1.14 14.95 5.52
N VAL A 116 -0.17 15.01 5.28
CA VAL A 116 -0.80 14.46 4.07
C VAL A 116 -0.10 14.97 2.81
N ARG A 117 0.11 16.30 2.67
CA ARG A 117 0.83 16.86 1.52
C ARG A 117 2.26 16.35 1.39
N SER A 118 2.98 16.21 2.51
CA SER A 118 4.35 15.68 2.49
C SER A 118 4.39 14.22 2.02
N LEU A 119 3.38 13.43 2.40
CA LEU A 119 3.25 12.03 2.02
C LEU A 119 2.79 11.85 0.57
N ALA A 120 1.84 12.66 0.12
CA ALA A 120 1.44 12.70 -1.30
C ALA A 120 2.65 13.06 -2.19
N LYS A 121 3.47 14.03 -1.76
CA LYS A 121 4.73 14.34 -2.47
C LYS A 121 5.70 13.16 -2.47
N ARG A 122 5.83 12.47 -1.34
CA ARG A 122 6.66 11.26 -1.22
C ARG A 122 6.17 10.15 -2.15
N PHE A 123 4.86 9.92 -2.18
CA PHE A 123 4.22 8.95 -3.06
C PHE A 123 4.48 9.30 -4.52
N GLY A 124 4.28 10.56 -4.94
CA GLY A 124 4.58 11.01 -6.30
C GLY A 124 6.06 10.82 -6.69
N HIS A 125 7.00 11.04 -5.78
CA HIS A 125 8.42 10.73 -6.03
C HIS A 125 8.68 9.23 -6.19
N LEU A 126 7.98 8.38 -5.43
CA LEU A 126 8.09 6.92 -5.56
C LEU A 126 7.49 6.46 -6.89
N THR A 127 6.32 6.98 -7.27
CA THR A 127 5.68 6.72 -8.55
C THR A 127 6.60 7.05 -9.72
N ALA A 128 7.19 8.26 -9.73
CA ALA A 128 8.09 8.69 -10.79
C ALA A 128 9.40 7.86 -10.85
N GLY A 129 9.79 7.28 -9.71
CA GLY A 129 10.94 6.39 -9.61
C GLY A 129 10.61 4.92 -9.85
N ALA A 130 9.35 4.50 -9.80
CA ALA A 130 8.98 3.10 -10.03
C ALA A 130 9.01 2.76 -11.52
N LEU A 131 9.06 1.46 -11.81
CA LEU A 131 8.81 0.93 -13.14
C LEU A 131 7.35 1.22 -13.53
N ASP A 132 7.06 1.29 -14.83
CA ASP A 132 5.67 1.36 -15.26
C ASP A 132 4.90 0.05 -14.90
N PRO A 133 3.56 0.05 -14.90
CA PRO A 133 2.80 -1.13 -14.51
C PRO A 133 3.08 -2.38 -15.37
N ALA A 134 3.38 -2.21 -16.66
CA ALA A 134 3.67 -3.32 -17.57
C ALA A 134 5.06 -3.91 -17.31
N GLU A 135 6.08 -3.05 -17.13
CA GLU A 135 7.43 -3.44 -16.72
C GLU A 135 7.42 -4.13 -15.35
N SER A 136 6.63 -3.61 -14.41
CA SER A 136 6.45 -4.18 -13.07
C SER A 136 5.84 -5.58 -13.13
N ALA A 137 4.80 -5.77 -13.95
CA ALA A 137 4.21 -7.08 -14.18
C ALA A 137 5.20 -8.05 -14.84
N ALA A 138 6.00 -7.59 -15.81
CA ALA A 138 7.03 -8.41 -16.45
C ALA A 138 8.09 -8.87 -15.44
N LEU A 139 8.56 -7.98 -14.56
CA LEU A 139 9.51 -8.30 -13.50
C LEU A 139 8.93 -9.33 -12.52
N LEU A 140 7.68 -9.17 -12.07
CA LEU A 140 7.03 -10.12 -11.16
C LEU A 140 6.94 -11.53 -11.78
N ASN A 141 6.55 -11.64 -13.05
CA ASN A 141 6.49 -12.92 -13.75
C ASN A 141 7.88 -13.54 -13.95
N ALA A 142 8.90 -12.72 -14.22
CA ALA A 142 10.28 -13.19 -14.36
C ALA A 142 10.83 -13.75 -13.04
N LEU A 143 10.52 -13.10 -11.91
CA LEU A 143 10.90 -13.59 -10.58
C LEU A 143 10.16 -14.88 -10.22
N ALA A 144 8.86 -14.97 -10.51
CA ALA A 144 8.06 -16.17 -10.25
C ALA A 144 8.56 -17.40 -11.04
N SER A 145 9.10 -17.19 -12.24
CA SER A 145 9.61 -18.27 -13.10
C SER A 145 11.00 -18.77 -12.70
N LYS A 146 11.71 -18.04 -11.83
CA LYS A 146 13.09 -18.32 -11.43
C LYS A 146 13.19 -19.15 -10.15
N GLU A 147 12.12 -19.20 -9.36
CA GLU A 147 11.98 -19.93 -8.08
C GLU A 147 11.26 -21.28 -8.25
#